data_AF-A0A6J7C533-F1
#
_entry.id   AF-A0A6J7C533-F1
#
_cell.length_a   1.000
_cell.length_b   1.000
_cell.length_c   1.000
_cell.angle_alpha   90.00
_cell.angle_beta   90.00
_cell.angle_gamma   90.00
#
_symmetry.space_group_name_H-M   'P 1'
#
loop_
_entity.id
_entity.type
_entity.pdbx_description
1 polymer ?
#
loop_
_entity_poly.entity_id
_entity_poly.type
_entity_poly.pdbx_seq_one_letter_code
_entity_poly.pdbx_strand_id
1 'polypeptide(L)'
;MRDRANAFGSAITRQRLMDQLRAAGEAQVQVHDTVLHLRDGLLVSAHATDQLPTGLELPPPETVAYPAPLPRNAADEVLCLARAIERASYHARLLSCSGEWSWPAVPVREVTRLSDAA
;
A
#
# COMPACT_ATOMS: atom_id res chain seq x y z
N MET A 1 -10.58 -24.83 16.06
CA MET A 1 -9.26 -24.21 16.33
C MET A 1 -8.66 -23.54 15.08
N ARG A 2 -8.76 -24.14 13.89
CA ARG A 2 -8.33 -23.58 12.58
C ARG A 2 -8.91 -22.19 12.26
N ASP A 3 -10.15 -21.94 12.66
CA ASP A 3 -10.84 -20.66 12.43
C ASP A 3 -10.18 -19.48 13.15
N ARG A 4 -9.78 -19.65 14.42
CA ARG A 4 -9.07 -18.61 15.18
C ARG A 4 -7.69 -18.29 14.58
N ALA A 5 -6.98 -19.31 14.12
CA ALA A 5 -5.68 -19.13 13.45
C ALA A 5 -5.84 -18.38 12.11
N ASN A 6 -6.85 -18.74 11.31
CA ASN A 6 -7.16 -18.03 10.07
C ASN A 6 -7.56 -16.57 10.34
N ALA A 7 -8.44 -16.33 11.30
CA ALA A 7 -8.87 -14.99 11.70
C ALA A 7 -7.68 -14.12 12.15
N PHE A 8 -6.77 -14.70 12.95
CA PHE A 8 -5.54 -14.03 13.36
C PHE A 8 -4.59 -13.74 12.19
N GLY A 9 -4.38 -14.71 11.30
CA GLY A 9 -3.58 -14.51 10.09
C GLY A 9 -4.13 -13.41 9.18
N SER A 10 -5.46 -13.37 9.00
CA SER A 10 -6.12 -12.29 8.26
C SER A 10 -5.97 -10.94 8.96
N ALA A 11 -6.03 -10.89 10.30
CA ALA A 11 -5.80 -9.65 11.05
C ALA A 11 -4.37 -9.14 10.89
N ILE A 12 -3.36 -10.00 10.99
CA ILE A 12 -1.95 -9.64 10.77
C ILE A 12 -1.75 -9.13 9.33
N THR A 13 -2.32 -9.81 8.34
CA THR A 13 -2.18 -9.42 6.94
C THR A 13 -2.74 -8.02 6.69
N ARG A 14 -3.94 -7.73 7.23
CA ARG A 14 -4.53 -6.37 7.16
C ARG A 14 -3.63 -5.33 7.83
N GLN A 15 -3.11 -5.64 9.02
CA GLN A 15 -2.23 -4.71 9.75
C GLN A 15 -0.97 -4.40 8.94
N ARG A 16 -0.30 -5.43 8.40
CA ARG A 16 0.91 -5.26 7.57
C ARG A 16 0.66 -4.40 6.34
N LEU A 17 -0.43 -4.66 5.62
CA LEU A 17 -0.80 -3.88 4.44
C LEU A 17 -1.00 -2.40 4.78
N MET A 18 -1.68 -2.11 5.88
CA MET A 18 -1.85 -0.72 6.34
C MET A 18 -0.53 -0.11 6.76
N ASP A 19 0.28 -0.81 7.57
CA ASP A 19 1.56 -0.30 8.07
C ASP A 19 2.52 0.02 6.92
N GLN A 20 2.60 -0.83 5.90
CA GLN A 20 3.44 -0.62 4.72
C GLN A 20 3.01 0.62 3.93
N LEU A 21 1.70 0.79 3.72
CA LEU A 21 1.19 1.95 2.99
C LEU A 21 1.39 3.25 3.77
N ARG A 22 1.26 3.20 5.10
CA ARG A 22 1.52 4.36 5.97
C ARG A 22 3.00 4.69 6.08
N ALA A 23 3.86 3.69 6.15
CA ALA A 23 5.31 3.85 6.22
C ALA A 23 5.91 4.52 4.97
N ALA A 24 5.20 4.44 3.83
CA ALA A 24 5.58 5.13 2.60
C ALA A 24 5.58 6.67 2.76
N GLY A 25 4.90 7.21 3.77
CA GLY A 25 4.78 8.65 3.99
C GLY A 25 4.01 9.30 2.84
N GLU A 26 4.70 10.16 2.08
CA GLU A 26 4.17 10.70 0.83
C GLU A 26 4.61 9.82 -0.34
N ALA A 27 3.66 9.34 -1.14
CA ALA A 27 3.97 8.48 -2.26
C ALA A 27 3.09 8.78 -3.47
N GLN A 28 3.65 8.59 -4.66
CA GLN A 28 2.90 8.57 -5.90
C GLN A 28 2.93 7.18 -6.51
N VAL A 29 1.77 6.62 -6.77
CA VAL A 29 1.63 5.32 -7.44
C VAL A 29 0.80 5.48 -8.69
N GLN A 30 1.37 5.05 -9.80
CA GLN A 30 0.61 4.89 -11.03
C GLN A 30 -0.04 3.50 -11.04
N VAL A 31 -1.35 3.46 -11.25
CA VAL A 31 -2.11 2.25 -11.54
C VAL A 31 -2.79 2.44 -12.89
N HIS A 32 -2.39 1.66 -13.89
CA HIS A 32 -2.81 1.86 -15.28
C HIS A 32 -2.49 3.29 -15.78
N ASP A 33 -3.52 4.07 -16.12
CA ASP A 33 -3.45 5.44 -16.61
C ASP A 33 -3.66 6.48 -15.50
N THR A 34 -3.87 6.06 -14.24
CA THR A 34 -4.16 6.94 -13.12
C THR A 34 -2.99 7.02 -12.16
N VAL A 35 -2.58 8.24 -11.81
CA VAL A 35 -1.60 8.54 -10.76
C VAL A 35 -2.33 8.88 -9.48
N LEU A 36 -2.08 8.11 -8.44
CA LEU A 36 -2.58 8.29 -7.08
C LEU A 36 -1.51 9.01 -6.26
N HIS A 37 -1.87 10.12 -5.62
CA HIS A 37 -1.04 10.79 -4.63
C HIS A 37 -1.53 10.42 -3.23
N LEU A 38 -0.67 9.80 -2.45
CA LEU A 38 -0.94 9.28 -1.12
C LEU A 38 -0.12 10.02 -0.08
N ARG A 39 -0.71 10.25 1.10
CA ARG A 39 -0.02 10.77 2.28
C ARG A 39 -0.44 9.99 3.51
N ASP A 40 0.53 9.40 4.21
CA ASP A 40 0.32 8.55 5.38
C ASP A 40 -0.74 7.46 5.12
N GLY A 41 -0.75 6.95 3.89
CA GLY A 41 -1.66 5.94 3.37
C GLY A 41 -3.07 6.40 2.98
N LEU A 42 -3.40 7.68 3.11
CA LEU A 42 -4.67 8.26 2.63
C LEU A 42 -4.54 8.86 1.24
N LEU A 43 -5.63 8.87 0.48
CA LEU A 43 -5.66 9.46 -0.86
C LEU A 43 -5.79 10.99 -0.76
N VAL A 44 -4.78 11.70 -1.26
CA VAL A 44 -4.80 13.17 -1.32
C VAL A 44 -5.39 13.64 -2.65
N SER A 45 -4.96 13.02 -3.75
CA SER A 45 -5.47 13.33 -5.09
C SER A 45 -5.26 12.16 -6.06
N ALA A 46 -6.02 12.18 -7.16
CA ALA A 46 -5.86 11.25 -8.28
C ALA A 46 -6.03 12.00 -9.60
N HIS A 47 -5.20 11.69 -10.60
CA HIS A 47 -5.28 12.30 -11.93
C HIS A 47 -4.83 11.32 -13.01
N ALA A 48 -5.26 11.54 -14.25
CA ALA A 48 -4.74 10.79 -15.39
C ALA A 48 -3.28 11.15 -15.67
N THR A 49 -2.47 10.21 -16.13
CA THR A 49 -1.01 10.36 -16.33
C THR A 49 -0.65 11.54 -17.25
N ASP A 50 -1.50 11.82 -18.25
CA ASP A 50 -1.29 12.90 -19.21
C ASP A 50 -1.98 14.22 -18.81
N GLN A 51 -2.55 14.28 -17.61
CA GLN A 51 -3.24 15.45 -17.10
C GLN A 51 -2.53 15.98 -15.87
N LEU A 52 -2.25 17.28 -15.85
CA LEU A 52 -1.88 17.94 -14.61
C LEU A 52 -3.06 17.86 -13.63
N PRO A 53 -2.82 17.67 -12.33
CA PRO A 53 -3.87 17.72 -11.33
C PRO A 53 -4.55 19.10 -11.40
N THR A 54 -5.80 19.12 -11.88
CA THR A 54 -6.60 20.34 -12.07
C THR A 54 -7.48 20.68 -10.87
N GLY A 55 -7.48 19.82 -9.84
CA GLY A 55 -8.22 20.05 -8.61
C GLY A 55 -7.54 21.09 -7.72
N LEU A 56 -8.33 21.91 -7.04
CA LEU A 56 -7.85 22.67 -5.88
C LEU A 56 -7.23 21.69 -4.88
N GLU A 57 -6.04 22.01 -4.37
CA GLU A 57 -5.44 21.25 -3.27
C GLU A 57 -6.40 21.28 -2.09
N LEU A 58 -7.10 20.16 -1.86
CA LEU A 58 -7.81 19.96 -0.63
C LEU A 58 -6.77 19.96 0.49
N PRO A 59 -7.05 20.59 1.64
CA PRO A 59 -6.17 20.43 2.78
C PRO A 59 -6.01 18.93 3.02
N PRO A 60 -4.77 18.46 3.23
CA PRO A 60 -4.54 17.05 3.47
C PRO A 60 -5.44 16.59 4.62
N PRO A 61 -6.02 15.39 4.54
CA PRO A 61 -6.79 14.87 5.65
C PRO A 61 -5.95 14.95 6.92
N GLU A 62 -6.54 15.39 8.03
CA GLU A 62 -5.86 15.31 9.32
C GLU A 62 -5.70 13.83 9.67
N THR A 63 -4.47 13.34 9.59
CA THR A 63 -4.12 11.96 9.90
C THR A 63 -3.23 11.93 11.13
N VAL A 64 -3.39 10.89 11.93
CA VAL A 64 -2.48 10.65 13.05
C VAL A 64 -1.17 10.13 12.46
N ALA A 65 -0.03 10.68 12.89
CA ALA A 65 1.28 10.23 12.44
C ALA A 65 1.48 8.73 12.70
N TYR A 66 2.07 8.02 11.74
CA TYR A 66 2.52 6.65 11.96
C TYR A 66 3.62 6.63 13.06
N PRO A 67 3.60 5.69 14.03
CA PRO A 67 2.81 4.45 14.09
C PRO A 67 1.54 4.53 14.94
N ALA A 68 1.03 5.73 15.26
CA ALA A 68 -0.15 5.84 16.10
C ALA A 68 -1.40 5.22 15.43
N PRO A 69 -2.33 4.64 16.21
CA PRO A 69 -3.54 4.03 15.67
C PRO A 69 -4.40 5.04 14.90
N LEU A 70 -4.93 4.60 13.76
CA LEU A 70 -5.86 5.41 12.98
C LEU A 70 -7.28 5.37 13.56
N PRO A 71 -8.05 6.46 13.41
CA PRO A 71 -9.50 6.38 13.57
C PRO A 71 -10.09 5.43 12.52
N ARG A 72 -11.26 4.87 12.82
CA ARG A 72 -11.87 3.79 12.01
C ARG A 72 -12.03 4.14 10.54
N ASN A 73 -12.50 5.34 10.23
CA ASN A 73 -12.70 5.82 8.86
C ASN A 73 -11.37 5.85 8.07
N ALA A 74 -10.30 6.38 8.67
CA ALA A 74 -8.99 6.40 8.05
C ALA A 74 -8.43 4.98 7.89
N ALA A 75 -8.60 4.12 8.89
CA ALA A 75 -8.16 2.71 8.79
C ALA A 75 -8.87 1.96 7.65
N ASP A 76 -10.18 2.17 7.48
CA ASP A 76 -10.96 1.57 6.40
C ASP A 76 -10.49 2.05 5.02
N GLU A 77 -10.19 3.35 4.89
CA GLU A 77 -9.65 3.93 3.66
C GLU A 77 -8.25 3.40 3.32
N VAL A 78 -7.30 3.44 4.27
CA VAL A 78 -5.95 2.90 4.09
C VAL A 78 -6.01 1.43 3.66
N LEU A 79 -6.84 0.62 4.32
CA LEU A 79 -6.99 -0.80 3.98
C LEU A 79 -7.61 -0.99 2.57
N CYS A 80 -8.56 -0.14 2.18
CA CYS A 80 -9.15 -0.15 0.85
C CYS A 80 -8.10 0.13 -0.23
N LEU A 81 -7.32 1.20 -0.05
CA LEU A 81 -6.25 1.60 -0.97
C LEU A 81 -5.15 0.54 -1.04
N ALA A 82 -4.68 0.04 0.10
CA ALA A 82 -3.65 -1.00 0.15
C ALA A 82 -4.08 -2.25 -0.62
N ARG A 83 -5.33 -2.69 -0.46
CA ARG A 83 -5.89 -3.83 -1.20
C ARG A 83 -6.07 -3.56 -2.69
N ALA A 84 -6.47 -2.34 -3.05
CA ALA A 84 -6.61 -1.96 -4.46
C ALA A 84 -5.25 -2.01 -5.17
N ILE A 85 -4.21 -1.44 -4.54
CA ILE A 85 -2.83 -1.47 -5.04
C ILE A 85 -2.30 -2.90 -5.07
N GLU A 86 -2.59 -3.74 -4.07
CA GLU A 86 -2.19 -5.15 -4.03
C GLU A 86 -2.73 -5.95 -5.20
N ARG A 87 -4.04 -5.81 -5.46
CA ARG A 87 -4.71 -6.46 -6.58
C ARG A 87 -4.20 -5.96 -7.92
N ALA A 88 -3.83 -4.69 -7.99
CA ALA A 88 -3.26 -4.07 -9.18
C ALA A 88 -1.73 -4.18 -9.23
N SER A 89 -1.07 -4.97 -8.38
CA SER A 89 0.40 -4.95 -8.23
C SER A 89 1.18 -5.19 -9.54
N TYR A 90 0.66 -6.01 -10.46
CA TYR A 90 1.27 -6.22 -11.79
C TYR A 90 1.15 -5.00 -12.73
N HIS A 91 0.33 -4.03 -12.37
CA HIS A 91 0.08 -2.78 -13.10
C HIS A 91 0.40 -1.53 -12.26
N ALA A 92 0.80 -1.72 -10.99
CA ALA A 92 1.14 -0.65 -10.08
C ALA A 92 2.63 -0.33 -10.21
N ARG A 93 2.95 0.94 -10.43
CA ARG A 93 4.31 1.44 -10.47
C ARG A 93 4.48 2.53 -9.44
N LEU A 94 5.46 2.35 -8.55
CA LEU A 94 5.89 3.41 -7.66
C LEU A 94 6.63 4.49 -8.45
N LEU A 95 6.14 5.73 -8.38
CA LEU A 95 6.77 6.88 -9.03
C LEU A 95 7.67 7.64 -8.04
N SER A 96 7.21 7.84 -6.81
CA SER A 96 7.96 8.47 -5.72
C SER A 96 7.48 7.97 -4.36
N CYS A 97 8.35 8.07 -3.36
CA CYS A 97 8.09 7.71 -1.96
C CYS A 97 9.05 8.50 -1.07
N SER A 98 8.54 9.16 -0.02
CA SER A 98 9.38 9.89 0.94
C SER A 98 9.82 9.02 2.12
N GLY A 99 9.04 8.00 2.45
CA GLY A 99 9.34 7.02 3.49
C GLY A 99 9.84 5.68 2.93
N GLU A 100 9.53 4.61 3.65
CA GLU A 100 9.87 3.24 3.26
C GLU A 100 8.62 2.52 2.79
N TRP A 101 8.65 2.04 1.54
CA TRP A 101 7.59 1.18 1.03
C TRP A 101 8.10 -0.20 0.68
N SER A 102 8.03 -1.09 1.67
CA SER A 102 8.28 -2.51 1.47
C SER A 102 6.97 -3.22 1.11
N TRP A 103 6.60 -3.25 -0.18
CA TRP A 103 5.52 -4.14 -0.64
C TRP A 103 5.90 -5.58 -0.28
N PRO A 104 4.98 -6.44 0.17
CA PRO A 104 5.30 -7.86 0.27
C PRO A 104 5.45 -8.35 -1.16
N ALA A 105 6.70 -8.37 -1.66
CA ALA A 105 7.04 -9.26 -2.74
C ALA A 105 6.66 -10.65 -2.24
N VAL A 106 5.80 -11.36 -2.98
CA VAL A 106 5.67 -12.79 -2.79
C VAL A 106 7.10 -13.33 -2.75
N PRO A 107 7.54 -14.03 -1.69
CA PRO A 107 8.88 -14.57 -1.66
C PRO A 107 9.04 -15.40 -2.91
N VAL A 108 9.91 -14.95 -3.82
CA VAL A 108 10.28 -15.73 -4.98
C VAL A 108 10.93 -16.98 -4.40
N ARG A 109 10.34 -18.15 -4.65
CA ARG A 109 11.00 -19.41 -4.29
C ARG A 109 12.37 -19.38 -4.95
N GLU A 110 13.43 -19.34 -4.17
CA GLU A 110 14.76 -19.57 -4.69
C GLU A 110 14.74 -20.90 -5.43
N VAL A 111 15.02 -20.86 -6.73
CA VAL A 111 15.28 -22.08 -7.50
C VAL A 111 16.63 -22.59 -7.01
N THR A 112 16.60 -23.47 -6.02
CA THR A 112 17.78 -24.23 -5.64
C THR A 112 18.21 -25.00 -6.88
N ARG A 113 19.37 -24.65 -7.46
CA ARG A 113 19.92 -25.43 -8.55
C ARG A 113 20.13 -26.85 -8.03
N LEU A 114 19.67 -27.83 -8.80
CA LEU A 114 19.92 -29.24 -8.54
C LEU A 114 21.39 -29.53 -8.87
N SER A 115 22.30 -29.11 -8.00
CA SER A 115 23.71 -29.49 -8.05
C SER A 115 24.23 -29.54 -6.64
N ASP A 116 23.96 -30.68 -5.98
CA ASP A 116 24.81 -31.33 -4.99
C ASP A 116 24.23 -32.72 -4.73
N ALA A 117 24.22 -33.52 -5.79
CA ALA A 117 24.18 -34.97 -5.70
C ALA A 117 25.47 -35.47 -6.34
N ALA A 118 26.53 -35.51 -5.53
CA ALA A 118 27.76 -36.23 -5.79
C ALA A 118 28.15 -36.95 -4.50
#